data_AF-A0A357D8J2-F1
#
_entry.id   AF-A0A357D8J2-F1
#
_cell.length_a   1.000
_cell.length_b   1.000
_cell.length_c   1.000
_cell.angle_alpha   90.00
_cell.angle_beta   90.00
_cell.angle_gamma   90.00
#
_symmetry.space_group_name_H-M   'P 1'
#
loop_
_entity.id
_entity.type
_entity.pdbx_description
1 polymer ?
#
loop_
_entity_poly.entity_id
_entity_poly.type
_entity_poly.pdbx_seq_one_letter_code
_entity_poly.pdbx_strand_id
1 'polypeptide(L)'
;MDITRESLFFAFSLTLLAGLSTGIGSILAFYTKQTNKKFLSAALGFSGSGVIYVSMIEIFAKARSSLEMVYGSSKGLLITTAAFFGGIALIALIDKFVPEYENPHQMRDVQEMEKTKTQDPALMRMGLFSALAIAIHNFPEGLATFISALQDPAL
;
A
#
# COMPACT_ATOMS: atom_id res chain seq x y z
N MET A 1 26.39 -9.93 -10.96
CA MET A 1 25.37 -10.29 -9.96
C MET A 1 25.03 -11.73 -10.23
N ASP A 2 25.56 -12.65 -9.43
CA ASP A 2 25.38 -14.08 -9.65
C ASP A 2 24.10 -14.51 -8.93
N ILE A 3 23.00 -14.57 -9.68
CA ILE A 3 21.71 -15.04 -9.17
C ILE A 3 21.82 -16.55 -8.97
N THR A 4 21.90 -16.99 -7.71
CA THR A 4 21.89 -18.42 -7.38
C THR A 4 20.45 -18.96 -7.39
N ARG A 5 20.27 -20.26 -7.64
CA ARG A 5 18.94 -20.90 -7.55
C ARG A 5 18.33 -20.72 -6.16
N GLU A 6 19.15 -20.72 -5.12
CA GLU A 6 18.72 -20.51 -3.73
C GLU A 6 18.16 -19.11 -3.52
N SER A 7 18.86 -18.06 -4.01
CA SER A 7 18.36 -16.67 -3.94
C SER A 7 17.04 -16.50 -4.69
N LEU A 8 16.89 -17.15 -5.84
CA LEU A 8 15.65 -17.12 -6.63
C LEU A 8 14.48 -17.77 -5.88
N PHE A 9 14.66 -18.97 -5.34
CA PHE A 9 13.62 -19.66 -4.56
C PHE A 9 13.29 -18.93 -3.26
N PHE A 10 14.28 -18.35 -2.60
CA PHE A 10 14.08 -17.55 -1.40
C PHE A 10 13.26 -16.29 -1.70
N ALA A 11 13.70 -15.46 -2.65
CA ALA A 11 13.01 -14.23 -3.02
C ALA A 11 11.58 -14.51 -3.51
N PHE A 12 11.39 -15.57 -4.30
CA PHE A 12 10.07 -16.00 -4.76
C PHE A 12 9.18 -16.43 -3.59
N SER A 13 9.69 -17.28 -2.70
CA SER A 13 8.92 -17.78 -1.55
C SER A 13 8.55 -16.66 -0.59
N LEU A 14 9.49 -15.74 -0.32
CA LEU A 14 9.26 -14.57 0.52
C LEU A 14 8.15 -13.69 -0.06
N THR A 15 8.23 -13.37 -1.35
CA THR A 15 7.23 -12.54 -2.05
C THR A 15 5.87 -13.23 -2.13
N LEU A 16 5.85 -14.54 -2.38
CA LEU A 16 4.63 -15.34 -2.40
C LEU A 16 3.96 -15.36 -1.02
N LEU A 17 4.71 -15.57 0.05
CA LEU A 17 4.18 -15.55 1.42
C LEU A 17 3.63 -14.18 1.78
N ALA A 18 4.32 -13.09 1.40
CA ALA A 18 3.83 -11.74 1.58
C ALA A 18 2.49 -11.53 0.85
N GLY A 19 2.38 -11.95 -0.42
CA GLY A 19 1.12 -11.86 -1.17
C GLY A 19 -0.01 -12.70 -0.56
N LEU A 20 0.26 -13.94 -0.18
CA LEU A 20 -0.72 -14.84 0.45
C LEU A 20 -1.22 -14.31 1.80
N SER A 21 -0.40 -13.54 2.54
CA SER A 21 -0.81 -12.94 3.81
C SER A 21 -2.03 -12.02 3.67
N THR A 22 -2.18 -11.32 2.55
CA THR A 22 -3.36 -10.50 2.23
C THR A 22 -4.61 -11.38 2.09
N GLY A 23 -4.46 -12.51 1.41
CA GLY A 23 -5.53 -13.52 1.27
C GLY A 23 -5.94 -14.12 2.61
N ILE A 24 -4.97 -14.51 3.44
CA ILE A 24 -5.22 -15.03 4.80
C ILE A 24 -5.95 -13.99 5.66
N GLY A 25 -5.52 -12.72 5.61
CA GLY A 25 -6.20 -11.61 6.29
C GLY A 25 -7.66 -11.46 5.84
N SER A 26 -7.94 -11.62 4.55
CA SER A 26 -9.31 -11.54 4.02
C SER A 26 -10.20 -12.70 4.49
N ILE A 27 -9.64 -13.90 4.69
CA ILE A 27 -10.40 -15.05 5.21
C ILE A 27 -10.89 -14.79 6.64
N LEU A 28 -10.07 -14.15 7.47
CA LEU A 28 -10.47 -13.79 8.85
C LEU A 28 -11.68 -12.85 8.90
N ALA A 29 -11.91 -12.05 7.84
CA ALA A 29 -13.06 -11.16 7.76
C ALA A 29 -14.39 -11.92 7.66
N PHE A 30 -14.43 -13.14 7.11
CA PHE A 30 -15.65 -13.97 7.05
C PHE A 30 -16.05 -14.54 8.42
N TYR A 31 -15.10 -14.72 9.33
CA TYR A 31 -15.35 -15.28 10.66
C TYR A 31 -15.55 -14.20 11.74
N THR A 32 -15.15 -12.96 11.47
CA THR A 32 -15.21 -11.85 12.44
C THR A 32 -16.52 -11.07 12.28
N LYS A 33 -17.50 -11.31 13.15
CA LYS A 33 -18.81 -10.62 13.12
C LYS A 33 -18.76 -9.14 13.51
N GLN A 34 -17.83 -8.76 14.40
CA GLN A 34 -17.55 -7.37 14.76
C GLN A 34 -16.06 -7.21 15.00
N THR A 35 -15.42 -6.30 14.26
CA THR A 35 -14.02 -5.98 14.50
C THR A 35 -13.92 -4.99 15.65
N ASN A 36 -13.17 -5.34 16.69
CA ASN A 36 -12.81 -4.40 17.75
C ASN A 36 -12.12 -3.18 17.14
N LYS A 37 -12.73 -1.99 17.22
CA LYS A 37 -12.20 -0.74 16.63
C LYS A 37 -10.76 -0.45 17.06
N LYS A 38 -10.34 -0.86 18.27
CA LYS A 38 -8.95 -0.73 18.73
C LYS A 38 -8.00 -1.64 17.97
N PHE A 39 -8.38 -2.91 17.80
CA PHE A 39 -7.60 -3.88 17.02
C PHE A 39 -7.53 -3.46 15.55
N LEU A 40 -8.66 -3.03 14.97
CA LEU A 40 -8.71 -2.53 13.59
C LEU A 40 -7.77 -1.33 13.39
N SER A 41 -7.83 -0.35 14.29
CA SER A 41 -6.97 0.84 14.22
C SER A 41 -5.49 0.48 14.37
N ALA A 42 -5.17 -0.46 15.25
CA ALA A 42 -3.80 -0.96 15.41
C ALA A 42 -3.31 -1.71 14.16
N ALA A 43 -4.15 -2.58 13.57
CA ALA A 43 -3.83 -3.32 12.36
C ALA A 43 -3.65 -2.40 11.14
N LEU A 44 -4.55 -1.43 10.95
CA LEU A 44 -4.45 -0.44 9.87
C LEU A 44 -3.20 0.44 10.06
N GLY A 45 -2.91 0.88 11.29
CA GLY A 45 -1.71 1.64 11.61
C GLY A 45 -0.41 0.86 11.36
N PHE A 46 -0.40 -0.43 11.71
CA PHE A 46 0.72 -1.33 11.44
C PHE A 46 0.91 -1.57 9.93
N SER A 47 -0.18 -1.76 9.18
CA SER A 47 -0.10 -1.93 7.72
C SER A 47 0.38 -0.66 7.02
N GLY A 48 -0.07 0.52 7.44
CA GLY A 48 0.31 1.79 6.83
C GLY A 48 1.73 2.25 7.19
N SER A 49 2.30 1.78 8.30
CA SER A 49 3.63 2.22 8.75
C SER A 49 4.76 1.81 7.79
N GLY A 50 4.64 0.65 7.13
CA GLY A 50 5.61 0.19 6.13
C GLY A 50 5.72 1.15 4.95
N VAL A 51 4.57 1.60 4.40
CA VAL A 51 4.52 2.56 3.29
C VAL A 51 5.11 3.92 3.71
N ILE A 52 4.84 4.38 4.93
CA ILE A 52 5.44 5.61 5.48
C ILE A 52 6.96 5.46 5.61
N TYR A 53 7.44 4.32 6.13
CA TYR A 53 8.87 4.06 6.28
C TYR A 53 9.59 4.09 4.92
N VAL A 54 9.11 3.32 3.94
CA VAL A 54 9.70 3.30 2.58
C VAL A 54 9.67 4.70 1.96
N SER A 55 8.56 5.43 2.10
CA SER A 55 8.43 6.78 1.56
C SER A 55 9.45 7.76 2.17
N MET A 56 9.65 7.72 3.49
CA MET A 56 10.50 8.66 4.22
C MET A 56 11.98 8.29 4.22
N ILE A 57 12.30 7.03 4.44
CA ILE A 57 13.67 6.58 4.64
C ILE A 57 14.33 6.21 3.31
N GLU A 58 13.60 5.62 2.38
CA GLU A 58 14.16 5.23 1.10
C GLU A 58 13.89 6.24 -0.01
N ILE A 59 12.62 6.45 -0.38
CA ILE A 59 12.25 7.18 -1.59
C ILE A 59 12.66 8.66 -1.46
N PHE A 60 12.33 9.30 -0.34
CA PHE A 60 12.70 10.69 -0.10
C PHE A 60 14.22 10.88 -0.08
N ALA A 61 14.97 9.97 0.56
CA ALA A 61 16.44 10.04 0.61
C ALA A 61 17.08 9.85 -0.78
N LYS A 62 16.60 8.87 -1.57
CA LYS A 62 17.04 8.63 -2.95
C LYS A 62 16.72 9.82 -3.86
N ALA A 63 15.52 10.41 -3.74
CA ALA A 63 15.11 11.59 -4.47
C ALA A 63 15.99 12.80 -4.11
N ARG A 64 16.26 13.02 -2.82
CA ARG A 64 17.15 14.07 -2.34
C ARG A 64 18.55 13.95 -2.93
N SER A 65 19.17 12.78 -2.80
CA SER A 65 20.52 12.51 -3.34
C SER A 65 20.57 12.81 -4.84
N SER A 66 19.56 12.34 -5.58
CA SER A 66 19.45 12.56 -7.03
C SER A 66 19.31 14.04 -7.41
N LEU A 67 18.48 14.80 -6.68
CA LEU A 67 18.23 16.21 -6.96
C LEU A 67 19.37 17.12 -6.49
N GLU A 68 20.04 16.79 -5.38
CA GLU A 68 21.22 17.53 -4.89
C GLU A 68 22.40 17.41 -5.86
N MET A 69 22.55 16.28 -6.56
CA MET A 69 23.57 16.13 -7.62
C MET A 69 23.36 17.10 -8.80
N VAL A 70 22.11 17.45 -9.12
CA VAL A 70 21.79 18.29 -10.28
C VAL A 70 21.69 19.77 -9.90
N TYR A 71 21.05 20.09 -8.77
CA TYR A 71 20.72 21.46 -8.38
C TYR A 71 21.62 22.02 -7.26
N GLY A 72 22.52 21.20 -6.70
CA GLY A 72 23.32 21.53 -5.53
C GLY A 72 22.56 21.30 -4.21
N SER A 73 23.28 21.25 -3.09
CA SER A 73 22.72 20.80 -1.79
C SER A 73 21.47 21.58 -1.34
N SER A 74 21.54 22.91 -1.26
CA SER A 74 20.41 23.72 -0.74
C SER A 74 19.18 23.70 -1.64
N LYS A 75 19.37 23.80 -2.97
CA LYS A 75 18.25 23.80 -3.93
C LYS A 75 17.68 22.40 -4.14
N GLY A 76 18.52 21.37 -4.16
CA GLY A 76 18.10 19.97 -4.28
C GLY A 76 17.20 19.56 -3.12
N LEU A 77 17.56 19.92 -1.88
CA LEU A 77 16.71 19.68 -0.72
C LEU A 77 15.36 20.43 -0.83
N LEU A 78 15.38 21.71 -1.21
CA LEU A 78 14.15 22.50 -1.36
C LEU A 78 13.21 21.89 -2.41
N ILE A 79 13.74 21.52 -3.58
CA ILE A 79 12.96 20.91 -4.66
C ILE A 79 12.40 19.56 -4.22
N THR A 80 13.19 18.73 -3.53
CA THR A 80 12.74 17.41 -3.03
C THR A 80 11.57 17.58 -2.06
N THR A 81 11.71 18.48 -1.09
CA THR A 81 10.65 18.76 -0.10
C THR A 81 9.40 19.34 -0.76
N ALA A 82 9.56 20.28 -1.69
CA ALA A 82 8.45 20.87 -2.43
C ALA A 82 7.70 19.82 -3.27
N ALA A 83 8.44 18.91 -3.94
CA ALA A 83 7.85 17.82 -4.70
C ALA A 83 7.11 16.81 -3.81
N PHE A 84 7.65 16.49 -2.63
CA PHE A 84 7.00 15.61 -1.65
C PHE A 84 5.64 16.17 -1.20
N PHE A 85 5.61 17.43 -0.74
CA PHE A 85 4.35 18.07 -0.34
C PHE A 85 3.43 18.34 -1.53
N GLY A 86 3.98 18.60 -2.72
CA GLY A 86 3.22 18.68 -3.96
C GLY A 86 2.52 17.37 -4.30
N GLY A 87 3.18 16.23 -4.09
CA GLY A 87 2.58 14.89 -4.23
C GLY A 87 1.43 14.66 -3.24
N ILE A 88 1.61 15.06 -1.97
CA ILE A 88 0.54 15.01 -0.97
C ILE A 88 -0.67 15.86 -1.41
N ALA A 89 -0.41 17.10 -1.85
CA ALA A 89 -1.47 17.99 -2.33
C ALA A 89 -2.18 17.43 -3.58
N LEU A 90 -1.44 16.80 -4.49
CA LEU A 90 -2.00 16.15 -5.67
C LEU A 90 -2.92 14.99 -5.28
N ILE A 91 -2.50 14.13 -4.35
CA ILE A 91 -3.34 13.03 -3.86
C ILE A 91 -4.61 13.57 -3.18
N ALA A 92 -4.49 14.60 -2.36
CA ALA A 92 -5.65 15.24 -1.73
C ALA A 92 -6.61 15.84 -2.77
N LEU A 93 -6.08 16.38 -3.88
CA LEU A 93 -6.89 16.88 -4.99
C LEU A 93 -7.59 15.74 -5.74
N ILE A 94 -6.88 14.63 -6.00
CA ILE A 94 -7.46 13.43 -6.63
C ILE A 94 -8.60 12.89 -5.77
N ASP A 95 -8.39 12.74 -4.46
CA ASP A 95 -9.39 12.24 -3.51
C ASP A 95 -10.68 13.09 -3.53
N LYS A 96 -10.54 14.42 -3.64
CA LYS A 96 -11.67 15.35 -3.78
C LYS A 96 -12.50 15.11 -5.05
N PHE A 97 -11.92 14.56 -6.11
CA PHE A 97 -12.62 14.24 -7.35
C PHE A 97 -13.23 12.83 -7.37
N VAL A 98 -12.88 11.96 -6.40
CA VAL A 98 -13.49 10.63 -6.29
C VAL A 98 -14.91 10.75 -5.71
N PRO A 99 -15.95 10.24 -6.39
CA PRO A 99 -17.32 10.33 -5.90
C PRO A 99 -17.50 9.70 -4.51
N GLU A 100 -18.26 10.35 -3.64
CA GLU A 100 -18.42 9.96 -2.22
C GLU A 100 -18.85 8.50 -2.03
N TYR A 101 -19.72 7.97 -2.89
CA TYR A 101 -20.22 6.59 -2.80
C TYR A 101 -19.18 5.52 -3.22
N GLU A 102 -18.13 5.93 -3.93
CA GLU A 102 -17.00 5.09 -4.36
C GLU A 102 -15.72 5.36 -3.55
N ASN A 103 -15.68 6.44 -2.76
CA ASN A 103 -14.47 6.84 -2.03
C ASN A 103 -14.28 5.98 -0.76
N PRO A 104 -13.26 5.10 -0.72
CA PRO A 104 -13.00 4.24 0.43
C PRO A 104 -12.48 5.00 1.67
N HIS A 105 -12.12 6.28 1.54
CA HIS A 105 -11.69 7.14 2.65
C HIS A 105 -12.87 7.72 3.46
N GLN A 106 -14.12 7.48 3.05
CA GLN A 106 -15.27 7.79 3.89
C GLN A 106 -15.51 6.71 4.95
N MET A 107 -15.52 7.14 6.22
CA MET A 107 -15.80 6.25 7.35
C MET A 107 -17.29 5.88 7.36
N ARG A 108 -17.64 4.72 6.82
CA ARG A 108 -19.00 4.16 6.94
C ARG A 108 -19.06 3.27 8.18
N ASP A 109 -20.06 3.47 9.03
CA ASP A 109 -20.22 2.59 10.18
C ASP A 109 -20.67 1.20 9.69
N VAL A 110 -20.06 0.15 10.21
CA VAL A 110 -20.39 -1.25 9.88
C VAL A 110 -21.87 -1.54 10.17
N GLN A 111 -22.48 -0.82 11.12
CA GLN A 111 -23.91 -0.90 11.43
C GLN A 111 -24.83 -0.41 10.30
N GLU A 112 -24.36 0.48 9.42
CA GLU A 112 -25.14 0.92 8.25
C GLU A 112 -25.15 -0.14 7.14
N MET A 113 -24.16 -1.03 7.11
CA MET A 113 -24.04 -2.08 6.09
C MET A 113 -25.07 -3.20 6.27
N GLU A 114 -25.49 -3.51 7.51
CA GLU A 114 -26.49 -4.57 7.79
C GLU A 114 -27.90 -4.27 7.25
N LYS A 115 -28.23 -2.99 6.98
CA LYS A 115 -29.56 -2.62 6.49
C LYS A 115 -29.79 -2.93 5.00
N THR A 116 -28.73 -3.28 4.27
CA THR A 116 -28.82 -3.54 2.82
C THR A 116 -29.14 -5.02 2.60
N LYS A 117 -30.35 -5.31 2.13
CA LYS A 117 -30.76 -6.69 1.81
C LYS A 117 -29.87 -7.29 0.71
N THR A 118 -29.43 -8.51 0.98
CA THR A 118 -28.93 -9.58 0.10
C THR A 118 -28.92 -9.32 -1.42
N GLN A 119 -27.74 -9.49 -2.03
CA GLN A 119 -27.46 -9.56 -3.48
C GLN A 119 -27.62 -8.27 -4.28
N ASP A 120 -27.08 -7.15 -3.79
CA ASP A 120 -26.90 -5.95 -4.61
C ASP A 120 -25.72 -6.16 -5.60
N PRO A 121 -25.95 -6.11 -6.93
CA PRO A 121 -24.88 -6.15 -7.93
C PRO A 121 -23.81 -5.07 -7.71
N ALA A 122 -24.18 -3.93 -7.10
CA ALA A 122 -23.26 -2.87 -6.75
C ALA A 122 -22.22 -3.31 -5.70
N LEU A 123 -22.58 -4.18 -4.75
CA LEU A 123 -21.64 -4.71 -3.75
C LEU A 123 -20.65 -5.69 -4.38
N MET A 124 -21.09 -6.54 -5.31
CA MET A 124 -20.19 -7.41 -6.09
C MET A 124 -19.22 -6.59 -6.94
N ARG A 125 -19.74 -5.53 -7.58
CA ARG A 125 -18.93 -4.59 -8.37
C ARG A 125 -17.90 -3.87 -7.50
N MET A 126 -18.31 -3.35 -6.34
CA MET A 126 -17.42 -2.72 -5.36
C MET A 126 -16.34 -3.70 -4.89
N GLY A 127 -16.73 -4.92 -4.51
CA GLY A 127 -15.79 -5.96 -4.07
C GLY A 127 -14.76 -6.31 -5.15
N LEU A 128 -15.18 -6.47 -6.40
CA LEU A 128 -14.29 -6.74 -7.54
C LEU A 128 -13.34 -5.57 -7.82
N PHE A 129 -13.84 -4.32 -7.82
CA PHE A 129 -12.98 -3.15 -8.01
C PHE A 129 -12.00 -2.96 -6.85
N SER A 130 -12.41 -3.20 -5.61
CA SER A 130 -11.52 -3.18 -4.46
C SER A 130 -10.44 -4.26 -4.55
N ALA A 131 -10.81 -5.49 -4.93
CA ALA A 131 -9.84 -6.57 -5.14
C ALA A 131 -8.84 -6.23 -6.25
N LEU A 132 -9.31 -5.65 -7.36
CA LEU A 132 -8.44 -5.20 -8.45
C LEU A 132 -7.51 -4.06 -8.03
N ALA A 133 -8.03 -3.07 -7.29
CA ALA A 133 -7.25 -1.95 -6.79
C ALA A 133 -6.14 -2.42 -5.85
N ILE A 134 -6.45 -3.32 -4.91
CA ILE A 134 -5.46 -3.94 -4.00
C ILE A 134 -4.42 -4.72 -4.82
N ALA A 135 -4.83 -5.50 -5.81
CA ALA A 135 -3.89 -6.26 -6.65
C ALA A 135 -2.93 -5.34 -7.43
N ILE A 136 -3.45 -4.26 -8.02
CA ILE A 136 -2.63 -3.27 -8.75
C ILE A 136 -1.67 -2.55 -7.82
N HIS A 137 -2.05 -2.29 -6.57
CA HIS A 137 -1.18 -1.65 -5.58
C HIS A 137 -0.08 -2.58 -5.07
N ASN A 138 -0.45 -3.83 -4.74
CA ASN A 138 0.48 -4.81 -4.19
C ASN A 138 1.46 -5.36 -5.25
N PHE A 139 1.14 -5.25 -6.54
CA PHE A 139 1.99 -5.78 -7.61
C PHE A 139 3.36 -5.07 -7.69
N PRO A 140 3.45 -3.71 -7.77
CA PRO A 140 4.72 -3.00 -7.68
C PRO A 140 5.50 -3.29 -6.40
N GLU A 141 4.83 -3.36 -5.25
CA GLU A 141 5.47 -3.64 -3.96
C GLU A 141 6.04 -5.06 -3.90
N GLY A 142 5.30 -6.04 -4.42
CA GLY A 142 5.77 -7.42 -4.54
C GLY A 142 6.98 -7.53 -5.48
N LEU A 143 6.98 -6.80 -6.60
CA LEU A 143 8.13 -6.76 -7.50
C LEU A 143 9.36 -6.11 -6.84
N ALA A 144 9.17 -5.01 -6.12
CA ALA A 144 10.25 -4.36 -5.38
C ALA A 144 10.82 -5.30 -4.30
N THR A 145 9.96 -5.97 -3.53
CA THR A 145 10.37 -6.96 -2.50
C THR A 145 11.17 -8.10 -3.11
N PHE A 146 10.70 -8.65 -4.25
CA PHE A 146 11.40 -9.71 -4.97
C PHE A 146 12.79 -9.28 -5.46
N ILE A 147 12.90 -8.08 -6.06
CA ILE A 147 14.16 -7.55 -6.56
C ILE A 147 15.13 -7.25 -5.41
N SER A 148 14.66 -6.66 -4.31
CA SER A 148 15.50 -6.41 -3.12
C SER A 148 16.04 -7.71 -2.54
N ALA A 149 15.18 -8.71 -2.30
CA ALA A 149 15.58 -10.00 -1.77
C ALA A 149 16.51 -10.80 -2.71
N LEU A 150 16.46 -10.53 -4.02
CA LEU A 150 17.41 -11.07 -5.00
C LEU A 150 18.77 -10.37 -4.96
N GLN A 151 18.82 -9.08 -4.63
CA GLN A 151 20.04 -8.29 -4.60
C GLN A 151 20.83 -8.48 -3.31
N ASP A 152 20.13 -8.59 -2.18
CA ASP A 152 20.72 -8.87 -0.88
C ASP A 152 19.82 -9.86 -0.11
N PRO A 153 20.14 -11.17 -0.11
CA PRO A 153 19.35 -12.17 0.63
C PRO A 153 19.37 -11.96 2.14
N ALA A 154 20.27 -11.12 2.66
CA ALA A 154 20.26 -10.74 4.06
C ALA A 154 19.25 -9.60 4.35
N LEU A 155 18.85 -8.80 3.34
CA LEU A 155 17.87 -7.70 3.39
C LEU A 155 17.27 -7.33 2.00
#